data_AF-A0A1Q7BY86-F1
#
_entry.id   AF-A0A1Q7BY86-F1
#
_cell.length_a   1.000
_cell.length_b   1.000
_cell.length_c   1.000
_cell.angle_alpha   90.00
_cell.angle_beta   90.00
_cell.angle_gamma   90.00
#
_symmetry.space_group_name_H-M   'P 1'
#
loop_
_entity.id
_entity.type
_entity.pdbx_description
1 polymer ?
#
loop_
_entity_poly.entity_id
_entity_poly.type
_entity_poly.pdbx_seq_one_letter_code
_entity_poly.pdbx_strand_id
1 'polypeptide(L)'
;MVVVAFTVFAILAVLSGRTVAQSPFGDANAEPAPFNPQMAALMSMLIQPRHTKLGLAGKAENWPLAGYMLKELRQGFAVVSKAVPRFKGLPVPDLADAAMTQPLTLLDFAIKLGYQRQFDEAYESLTKGCNACHATTDHPFIVIKAPDASPFPDQDFAPKR
;
A
#
# COMPACT_ATOMS: atom_id res chain seq x y z
N MET A 1 42.42 18.09 -82.57
CA MET A 1 41.15 18.80 -82.33
C MET A 1 40.68 18.46 -80.92
N VAL A 2 40.47 19.49 -80.11
CA VAL A 2 40.02 19.44 -78.71
C VAL A 2 38.55 19.06 -78.66
N VAL A 3 38.15 18.12 -77.79
CA VAL A 3 36.88 18.21 -77.03
C VAL A 3 37.05 17.51 -75.68
N VAL A 4 36.98 18.30 -74.61
CA VAL A 4 36.77 17.91 -73.21
C VAL A 4 35.27 17.71 -73.00
N ALA A 5 34.84 16.66 -72.29
CA ALA A 5 33.46 16.56 -71.81
C ALA A 5 33.36 15.86 -70.44
N PHE A 6 33.29 16.72 -69.43
CA PHE A 6 32.81 16.61 -68.05
C PHE A 6 32.30 15.25 -67.53
N THR A 7 33.02 14.72 -66.53
CA THR A 7 32.51 13.71 -65.59
C THR A 7 31.51 14.34 -64.61
N VAL A 8 30.26 13.89 -64.62
CA VAL A 8 29.26 14.24 -63.59
C VAL A 8 29.46 13.30 -62.39
N PHE A 9 29.95 13.83 -61.28
CA PHE A 9 29.98 13.13 -60.00
C PHE A 9 28.60 13.31 -59.32
N ALA A 10 27.81 12.24 -59.27
CA ALA A 10 26.57 12.23 -58.48
C ALA A 10 26.92 12.02 -57.00
N ILE A 11 26.75 13.07 -56.19
CA ILE A 11 26.89 12.99 -54.73
C ILE A 11 25.61 12.36 -54.18
N LEU A 12 25.66 11.06 -53.88
CA LEU A 12 24.65 10.39 -53.07
C LEU A 12 24.81 10.86 -51.62
N ALA A 13 23.99 11.82 -51.21
CA ALA A 13 23.90 12.24 -49.82
C ALA A 13 23.27 11.10 -48.99
N VAL A 14 24.11 10.36 -48.28
CA VAL A 14 23.67 9.41 -47.24
C VAL A 14 23.07 10.23 -46.10
N LEU A 15 21.75 10.38 -46.08
CA LEU A 15 21.04 10.87 -44.91
C LEU A 15 21.13 9.80 -43.83
N SER A 16 22.14 9.91 -42.96
CA SER A 16 22.19 9.17 -41.70
C SER A 16 20.95 9.52 -40.88
N GLY A 17 19.94 8.65 -40.94
CA GLY A 17 18.76 8.75 -40.10
C GLY A 17 19.20 8.80 -38.65
N ARG A 18 18.99 9.95 -37.99
CA ARG A 18 19.15 10.04 -36.55
C ARG A 18 18.11 9.12 -35.93
N THR A 19 18.54 7.95 -35.46
CA THR A 19 17.75 7.15 -34.55
C THR A 19 17.54 8.00 -33.30
N VAL A 20 16.33 8.53 -33.13
CA VAL A 20 15.93 9.15 -31.87
C VAL A 20 16.11 8.07 -30.81
N ALA A 21 17.04 8.28 -29.88
CA ALA A 21 17.23 7.37 -28.76
C ALA A 21 15.89 7.24 -28.04
N GLN A 22 15.26 6.07 -28.09
CA GLN A 22 14.06 5.81 -27.31
C GLN A 22 14.44 5.94 -25.84
N SER A 23 13.79 6.89 -25.15
CA SER A 23 13.93 7.03 -23.70
C SER A 23 13.56 5.72 -23.02
N PRO A 24 14.34 5.23 -22.04
CA PRO A 24 13.95 4.06 -21.25
C PRO A 24 12.68 4.30 -20.44
N PHE A 25 12.21 5.56 -20.34
CA PHE A 25 11.01 5.96 -19.62
C PHE A 25 9.78 6.17 -20.54
N GLY A 26 9.88 5.84 -21.83
CA GLY A 26 8.78 6.01 -22.78
C GLY A 26 8.57 7.47 -23.22
N ASP A 27 7.42 7.73 -23.84
CA ASP A 27 7.01 9.07 -24.29
C ASP A 27 6.62 9.93 -23.07
N ALA A 28 7.24 11.10 -22.94
CA ALA A 28 6.97 12.05 -21.87
C ALA A 28 5.55 12.65 -21.94
N ASN A 29 4.86 12.51 -23.07
CA ASN A 29 3.49 12.99 -23.28
C ASN A 29 2.44 11.87 -23.23
N ALA A 30 2.83 10.62 -22.94
CA ALA A 30 1.88 9.53 -22.79
C ALA A 30 0.98 9.74 -21.57
N GLU A 31 -0.29 9.33 -21.68
CA GLU A 31 -1.16 9.28 -20.51
C GLU A 31 -0.59 8.29 -19.47
N PRO A 32 -0.62 8.64 -18.17
CA PRO A 32 -0.16 7.74 -17.13
C PRO A 32 -0.93 6.42 -17.16
N ALA A 33 -0.19 5.30 -17.10
CA ALA A 33 -0.81 3.99 -16.96
C ALA A 33 -1.70 3.94 -15.69
N PRO A 34 -2.84 3.23 -15.72
CA PRO A 34 -3.69 3.07 -14.56
C PRO A 34 -2.90 2.51 -13.36
N PHE A 35 -2.99 3.18 -12.21
CA PHE A 35 -2.32 2.74 -10.99
C PHE A 35 -3.03 1.51 -10.41
N ASN A 36 -2.43 0.34 -10.62
CA ASN A 36 -2.92 -0.96 -10.16
C ASN A 36 -1.90 -1.58 -9.18
N PRO A 37 -1.84 -1.10 -7.92
CA PRO A 37 -0.88 -1.60 -6.95
C PRO A 37 -1.16 -3.06 -6.61
N GLN A 38 -0.09 -3.84 -6.48
CA GLN A 38 -0.17 -5.23 -6.06
C GLN A 38 -0.52 -5.34 -4.56
N MET A 39 -0.98 -6.52 -4.14
CA MET A 39 -1.37 -6.82 -2.75
C MET A 39 -0.31 -6.36 -1.72
N ALA A 40 0.97 -6.70 -1.94
CA ALA A 40 2.05 -6.32 -1.03
C ALA A 40 2.20 -4.80 -0.88
N ALA A 41 2.05 -4.06 -1.99
CA ALA A 41 2.14 -2.61 -1.98
C ALA A 41 0.94 -2.01 -1.24
N LEU A 42 -0.27 -2.52 -1.47
CA LEU A 42 -1.47 -2.08 -0.74
C LEU A 42 -1.38 -2.38 0.76
N MET A 43 -0.91 -3.57 1.16
CA MET A 43 -0.70 -3.90 2.58
C MET A 43 0.29 -2.93 3.24
N SER A 44 1.40 -2.62 2.56
CA SER A 44 2.45 -1.75 3.09
C SER A 44 2.03 -0.27 3.13
N MET A 45 1.28 0.20 2.13
CA MET A 45 0.87 1.61 2.05
C MET A 45 -0.39 1.88 2.86
N LEU A 46 -1.35 0.96 2.85
CA LEU A 46 -2.66 1.20 3.42
C LEU A 46 -2.85 0.57 4.79
N ILE A 47 -2.39 -0.65 5.01
CA ILE A 47 -2.80 -1.44 6.17
C ILE A 47 -1.81 -1.33 7.32
N GLN A 48 -0.56 -1.70 7.10
CA GLN A 48 0.44 -1.80 8.17
C GLN A 48 0.71 -0.45 8.88
N PRO A 49 0.80 0.70 8.19
CA PRO A 49 0.93 1.99 8.86
C PRO A 49 -0.29 2.32 9.73
N ARG A 50 -1.50 1.96 9.28
CA ARG A 50 -2.75 2.23 10.02
C ARG A 50 -2.90 1.34 11.24
N HIS A 51 -2.57 0.05 11.13
CA HIS A 51 -2.49 -0.88 12.26
C HIS A 51 -1.47 -0.41 13.30
N THR A 52 -0.30 0.06 12.85
CA THR A 52 0.74 0.63 13.73
C THR A 52 0.22 1.86 14.47
N LYS A 53 -0.33 2.84 13.74
CA LYS A 53 -0.83 4.09 14.33
C LYS A 53 -2.02 3.86 15.27
N LEU A 54 -2.90 2.90 14.97
CA LEU A 54 -3.97 2.48 15.86
C LEU A 54 -3.42 1.96 17.20
N GLY A 55 -2.44 1.06 17.15
CA GLY A 55 -1.81 0.51 18.35
C GLY A 55 -1.09 1.56 19.18
N LEU A 56 -0.34 2.46 18.54
CA LEU A 56 0.34 3.57 19.21
C LEU A 56 -0.66 4.55 19.86
N ALA A 57 -1.76 4.87 19.17
CA ALA A 57 -2.80 5.74 19.70
C ALA A 57 -3.51 5.12 20.91
N GLY A 58 -3.84 3.83 20.84
CA GLY A 58 -4.44 3.11 21.96
C GLY A 58 -3.50 3.00 23.16
N LYS A 59 -2.21 2.72 22.95
CA LYS A 59 -1.20 2.72 24.03
C LYS A 59 -1.06 4.07 24.72
N ALA A 60 -1.28 5.16 24.00
CA ALA A 60 -1.26 6.52 24.53
C ALA A 60 -2.62 6.96 25.12
N GLU A 61 -3.62 6.08 25.14
CA GLU A 61 -5.02 6.40 25.51
C GLU A 61 -5.60 7.60 24.74
N ASN A 62 -5.10 7.82 23.52
CA ASN A 62 -5.59 8.87 22.63
C ASN A 62 -6.79 8.34 21.84
N TRP A 63 -7.92 8.23 22.53
CA TRP A 63 -9.16 7.65 21.99
C TRP A 63 -9.68 8.31 20.70
N PRO A 64 -9.64 9.65 20.53
CA PRO A 64 -9.99 10.27 19.26
C PRO A 64 -9.09 9.81 18.10
N LEU A 65 -7.77 9.75 18.32
CA LEU A 65 -6.84 9.27 17.30
C LEU A 65 -7.01 7.77 17.04
N ALA A 66 -7.21 6.96 18.09
CA ALA A 66 -7.47 5.53 17.94
C ALA A 66 -8.74 5.28 17.13
N GLY A 67 -9.83 6.00 17.40
CA GLY A 67 -11.07 5.92 16.65
C GLY A 67 -10.89 6.31 15.17
N TYR A 68 -10.15 7.39 14.91
CA TYR A 68 -9.79 7.79 13.55
C TYR A 68 -9.00 6.70 12.83
N MET A 69 -7.96 6.16 13.47
CA MET A 69 -7.10 5.13 12.86
C MET A 69 -7.82 3.79 12.66
N LEU A 70 -8.77 3.44 13.53
CA LEU A 70 -9.63 2.27 13.36
C LEU A 70 -10.51 2.42 12.11
N LYS A 71 -11.14 3.58 11.92
CA LYS A 71 -11.93 3.89 10.72
C LYS A 71 -11.07 3.82 9.46
N GLU A 72 -9.92 4.47 9.49
CA GLU A 72 -8.96 4.46 8.38
C GLU A 72 -8.52 3.03 8.05
N LEU A 73 -8.27 2.18 9.05
CA LEU A 73 -7.88 0.78 8.82
C LEU A 73 -9.00 0.01 8.11
N ARG A 74 -10.26 0.16 8.55
CA ARG A 74 -11.44 -0.44 7.88
C ARG A 74 -11.56 0.01 6.43
N GLN A 75 -11.40 1.31 6.18
CA GLN A 75 -11.45 1.86 4.82
C GLN A 75 -10.29 1.35 3.96
N GLY A 76 -9.09 1.24 4.52
CA GLY A 76 -7.93 0.64 3.86
C GLY A 76 -8.24 -0.77 3.36
N PHE A 77 -8.85 -1.62 4.18
CA PHE A 77 -9.24 -2.96 3.75
C PHE A 77 -10.35 -2.97 2.72
N ALA A 78 -11.33 -2.06 2.79
CA ALA A 78 -12.33 -1.93 1.74
C ALA A 78 -11.69 -1.58 0.38
N VAL A 79 -10.67 -0.70 0.38
CA VAL A 79 -9.88 -0.38 -0.82
C VAL A 79 -9.11 -1.60 -1.31
N VAL A 80 -8.43 -2.33 -0.43
CA VAL A 80 -7.71 -3.58 -0.78
C VAL A 80 -8.65 -4.58 -1.43
N SER A 81 -9.80 -4.86 -0.80
CA SER A 81 -10.78 -5.82 -1.30
C SER A 81 -11.35 -5.44 -2.67
N LYS A 82 -11.48 -4.14 -2.95
CA LYS A 82 -11.91 -3.66 -4.27
C LYS A 82 -10.80 -3.75 -5.32
N ALA A 83 -9.57 -3.39 -4.96
CA ALA A 83 -8.43 -3.38 -5.88
C ALA A 83 -7.92 -4.79 -6.19
N VAL A 84 -7.96 -5.70 -5.22
CA VAL A 84 -7.51 -7.09 -5.32
C VAL A 84 -8.60 -8.01 -4.75
N PRO A 85 -9.69 -8.26 -5.50
CA PRO A 85 -10.82 -9.06 -4.99
C PRO A 85 -10.48 -10.54 -4.79
N ARG A 86 -9.44 -11.04 -5.49
CA ARG A 86 -8.89 -12.38 -5.28
C ARG A 86 -7.39 -12.32 -5.12
N PHE A 87 -6.86 -13.08 -4.16
CA PHE A 87 -5.43 -13.26 -3.95
C PHE A 87 -5.13 -14.74 -3.76
N LYS A 88 -4.19 -15.29 -4.53
CA LYS A 88 -3.87 -16.73 -4.52
C LYS A 88 -5.10 -17.65 -4.70
N GLY A 89 -6.07 -17.21 -5.50
CA GLY A 89 -7.30 -17.95 -5.73
C GLY A 89 -8.32 -17.89 -4.58
N LEU A 90 -8.06 -17.11 -3.52
CA LEU A 90 -8.98 -16.91 -2.40
C LEU A 90 -9.69 -15.55 -2.50
N PRO A 91 -10.97 -15.46 -2.08
CA PRO A 91 -11.71 -14.21 -2.01
C PRO A 91 -11.18 -13.33 -0.86
N VAL A 92 -10.63 -12.16 -1.20
CA VAL A 92 -10.05 -11.24 -0.20
C VAL A 92 -11.10 -10.65 0.77
N PRO A 93 -12.32 -10.28 0.34
CA PRO A 93 -13.37 -9.82 1.25
C PRO A 93 -13.65 -10.85 2.37
N ASP A 94 -13.83 -12.12 2.00
CA ASP A 94 -14.17 -13.18 2.96
C ASP A 94 -13.01 -13.44 3.93
N LEU A 95 -11.76 -13.39 3.45
CA LEU A 95 -10.57 -13.48 4.30
C LEU A 95 -10.49 -12.32 5.30
N ALA A 96 -10.74 -11.10 4.84
CA ALA A 96 -10.74 -9.91 5.68
C ALA A 96 -11.85 -9.98 6.74
N ASP A 97 -13.05 -10.41 6.36
CA ASP A 97 -14.18 -10.54 7.26
C ASP A 97 -13.92 -11.59 8.35
N ALA A 98 -13.41 -12.76 7.96
CA ALA A 98 -13.07 -13.85 8.87
C ALA A 98 -11.96 -13.44 9.85
N ALA A 99 -10.95 -12.71 9.38
CA ALA A 99 -9.80 -12.34 10.20
C ALA A 99 -10.07 -11.15 11.13
N MET A 100 -11.00 -10.24 10.79
CA MET A 100 -11.00 -8.91 11.41
C MET A 100 -12.35 -8.38 11.89
N THR A 101 -13.49 -8.90 11.42
CA THR A 101 -14.79 -8.29 11.74
C THR A 101 -15.05 -8.23 13.24
N GLN A 102 -14.83 -9.33 13.96
CA GLN A 102 -14.99 -9.38 15.40
C GLN A 102 -14.00 -8.46 16.15
N PRO A 103 -12.67 -8.58 15.99
CA PRO A 103 -11.74 -7.73 16.75
C PRO A 103 -11.88 -6.24 16.43
N LEU A 104 -12.18 -5.86 15.18
CA LEU A 104 -12.43 -4.45 14.85
C LEU A 104 -13.69 -3.91 15.54
N THR A 105 -14.71 -4.75 15.75
CA THR A 105 -15.94 -4.38 16.47
C THR A 105 -15.67 -4.21 17.95
N LEU A 106 -14.90 -5.12 18.55
CA LEU A 106 -14.47 -5.00 19.95
C LEU A 106 -13.59 -3.78 20.19
N LEU A 107 -12.68 -3.46 19.25
CA LEU A 107 -11.88 -2.23 19.28
C LEU A 107 -12.76 -0.98 19.27
N ASP A 108 -13.80 -0.94 18.42
CA ASP A 108 -14.71 0.20 18.36
C ASP A 108 -15.41 0.44 19.72
N PHE A 109 -15.88 -0.62 20.38
CA PHE A 109 -16.46 -0.52 21.71
C PHE A 109 -15.44 -0.08 22.77
N ALA A 110 -14.25 -0.69 22.77
CA ALA A 110 -13.20 -0.35 23.73
C ALA A 110 -12.75 1.12 23.60
N ILE A 111 -12.61 1.62 22.37
CA ILE A 111 -12.27 3.02 22.08
C ILE A 111 -13.38 3.96 22.57
N LYS A 112 -14.65 3.65 22.28
CA LYS A 112 -15.79 4.49 22.70
C LYS A 112 -15.94 4.56 24.22
N LEU A 113 -15.60 3.48 24.92
CA LEU A 113 -15.66 3.40 26.38
C LEU A 113 -14.35 3.85 27.06
N GLY A 114 -13.28 4.09 26.30
CA GLY A 114 -11.94 4.36 26.84
C GLY A 114 -11.38 3.21 27.69
N TYR A 115 -11.75 1.96 27.38
CA TYR A 115 -11.40 0.81 28.21
C TYR A 115 -10.11 0.13 27.71
N GLN A 116 -8.97 0.57 28.27
CA GLN A 116 -7.63 0.11 27.89
C GLN A 116 -7.47 -1.41 27.80
N ARG A 117 -7.88 -2.17 28.85
CA ARG A 117 -7.72 -3.63 28.84
C ARG A 117 -8.45 -4.30 27.68
N GLN A 118 -9.68 -3.87 27.40
CA GLN A 118 -10.46 -4.40 26.28
C GLN A 118 -9.85 -3.99 24.93
N PHE A 119 -9.27 -2.80 24.84
CA PHE A 119 -8.54 -2.37 23.66
C PHE A 119 -7.34 -3.27 23.41
N ASP A 120 -6.52 -3.53 24.42
CA ASP A 120 -5.31 -4.35 24.29
C ASP A 120 -5.63 -5.79 23.83
N GLU A 121 -6.64 -6.42 24.43
CA GLU A 121 -7.11 -7.76 24.05
C GLU A 121 -7.65 -7.79 22.61
N ALA A 122 -8.46 -6.78 22.23
CA ALA A 122 -9.03 -6.70 20.90
C ALA A 122 -7.97 -6.37 19.83
N TYR A 123 -6.97 -5.56 20.15
CA TYR A 123 -5.84 -5.24 19.28
C TYR A 123 -4.92 -6.44 19.07
N GLU A 124 -4.68 -7.24 20.12
CA GLU A 124 -3.97 -8.51 20.02
C GLU A 124 -4.73 -9.49 19.11
N SER A 125 -6.05 -9.60 19.29
CA SER A 125 -6.91 -10.43 18.45
C SER A 125 -6.89 -9.99 16.98
N LEU A 126 -6.94 -8.68 16.70
CA LEU A 126 -6.77 -8.13 15.35
C LEU A 126 -5.41 -8.54 14.76
N THR A 127 -4.34 -8.41 15.54
CA THR A 127 -2.97 -8.75 15.12
C THR A 127 -2.85 -10.25 14.79
N LYS A 128 -3.46 -11.12 15.59
CA LYS A 128 -3.57 -12.56 15.29
C LYS A 128 -4.34 -12.80 14.00
N GLY A 129 -5.43 -12.09 13.76
CA GLY A 129 -6.18 -12.11 12.51
C GLY A 129 -5.34 -11.75 11.28
N CYS A 130 -4.54 -10.68 11.36
CA CYS A 130 -3.60 -10.31 10.30
C CYS A 130 -2.64 -11.46 9.96
N ASN A 131 -2.05 -12.07 10.99
CA ASN A 131 -1.12 -13.18 10.82
C ASN A 131 -1.79 -14.45 10.26
N ALA A 132 -3.05 -14.72 10.61
CA ALA A 132 -3.80 -15.85 10.07
C ALA A 132 -4.06 -15.71 8.57
N CYS A 133 -4.37 -14.50 8.09
CA CYS A 133 -4.50 -14.21 6.66
C CYS A 133 -3.16 -14.40 5.93
N HIS A 134 -2.06 -13.91 6.52
CA HIS A 134 -0.72 -14.11 5.95
C HIS A 134 -0.35 -15.58 5.87
N ALA A 135 -0.62 -16.38 6.90
CA ALA A 135 -0.38 -17.82 6.87
C ALA A 135 -1.24 -18.54 5.81
N THR A 136 -2.54 -18.25 5.78
CA THR A 136 -3.49 -18.84 4.80
C THR A 136 -3.11 -18.55 3.35
N THR A 137 -2.43 -17.43 3.09
CA THR A 137 -2.05 -16.99 1.75
C THR A 137 -0.60 -17.33 1.39
N ASP A 138 0.04 -18.25 2.12
CA ASP A 138 1.43 -18.70 1.93
C ASP A 138 2.51 -17.63 2.22
N HIS A 139 2.23 -16.68 3.13
CA HIS A 139 3.18 -15.65 3.58
C HIS A 139 3.43 -15.70 5.11
N PRO A 140 3.65 -16.86 5.73
CA PRO A 140 3.80 -16.96 7.20
C PRO A 140 5.03 -16.22 7.75
N PHE A 141 6.01 -15.88 6.89
CA PHE A 141 7.19 -15.10 7.26
C PHE A 141 6.88 -13.60 7.45
N ILE A 142 5.70 -13.12 7.06
CA ILE A 142 5.24 -11.75 7.33
C ILE A 142 4.51 -11.74 8.68
N VAL A 143 5.29 -11.61 9.75
CA VAL A 143 4.77 -11.62 11.13
C VAL A 143 4.48 -10.19 11.59
N ILE A 144 3.20 -9.89 11.82
CA ILE A 144 2.72 -8.66 12.41
C ILE A 144 2.72 -8.79 13.94
N LYS A 145 3.16 -7.74 14.62
CA LYS A 145 3.15 -7.62 16.07
C LYS A 145 2.67 -6.24 16.50
N ALA A 146 2.35 -6.08 17.78
CA ALA A 146 2.16 -4.76 18.35
C ALA A 146 3.45 -3.92 18.25
N PRO A 147 3.38 -2.62 17.92
CA PRO A 147 4.56 -1.77 17.78
C PRO A 147 5.17 -1.46 19.15
N ASP A 148 6.48 -1.70 19.34
CA ASP A 148 7.17 -1.38 20.61
C ASP A 148 7.47 0.12 20.75
N ALA A 149 7.71 0.79 19.61
CA ALA A 149 8.02 2.21 19.51
C ALA A 149 7.40 2.80 18.24
N SER A 150 7.31 4.13 18.16
CA SER A 150 6.81 4.82 16.97
C SER A 150 7.86 4.84 15.86
N PRO A 151 7.56 4.33 14.64
CA PRO A 151 8.36 4.59 13.44
C PRO A 151 7.99 5.92 12.76
N PHE A 152 7.10 6.72 13.36
CA PHE A 152 6.63 8.02 12.88
C PHE A 152 7.17 9.12 13.81
N PRO A 153 8.41 9.59 13.59
CA PRO A 153 9.06 10.56 14.48
C PRO A 153 8.46 11.97 14.39
N ASP A 154 7.67 12.23 13.35
CA ASP A 154 6.99 13.49 13.05
C ASP A 154 5.55 13.55 13.59
N GLN A 155 5.10 12.51 14.29
CA GLN A 155 3.75 12.44 14.86
C GLN A 155 3.79 12.22 16.37
N ASP A 156 3.11 13.11 17.10
CA ASP A 156 2.82 12.93 18.51
C ASP A 156 1.52 12.12 18.70
N PHE A 157 1.60 11.04 19.47
CA PHE A 157 0.46 10.16 19.76
C PHE A 157 -0.22 10.48 21.08
N ALA A 158 0.36 11.34 21.93
CA ALA A 158 -0.26 11.74 23.18
C ALA A 158 -1.59 12.49 22.92
N PRO A 159 -2.59 12.34 23.79
CA PRO A 159 -3.83 13.10 23.70
C PRO A 159 -3.54 14.61 23.66
N LYS A 160 -4.17 15.32 22.71
CA LYS A 160 -4.18 16.77 22.68
C LYS A 160 -5.51 17.26 23.24
N ARG A 161 -5.44 18.28 24.10
CA ARG A 161 -6.60 18.93 24.70
C ARG A 161 -7.31 19.82 23.70
#